data_AF-A0A8T4HD92-F1
#
_entry.id   AF-A0A8T4HD92-F1
#
_cell.length_a   1.000
_cell.length_b   1.000
_cell.length_c   1.000
_cell.angle_alpha   90.00
_cell.angle_beta   90.00
_cell.angle_gamma   90.00
#
_symmetry.space_group_name_H-M   'P 1'
#
loop_
_entity.id
_entity.type
_entity.pdbx_description
1 polymer ?
#
loop_
_entity_poly.entity_id
_entity_poly.type
_entity_poly.pdbx_seq_one_letter_code
_entity_poly.pdbx_strand_id
1 'polypeptide(L)' 'MLALIKQLEQLQLMNQEIKEHSLVIDHNQVTHGCIFFVKIQLKNYKIFIPTGFYETLLADGKMPTIKAVVNHKEAMLLK' A
#
# COMPACT_ATOMS: atom_id res chain seq x y z
N MET A 1 3.52 1.54 11.88
CA MET A 1 4.16 1.84 10.58
C MET A 1 5.69 1.88 10.65
N LEU A 2 6.32 2.64 11.55
CA LEU A 2 7.78 2.76 11.64
C LEU A 2 8.55 1.41 11.74
N ALA A 3 8.05 0.45 12.51
CA ALA A 3 8.69 -0.87 12.62
C ALA A 3 8.69 -1.65 11.29
N LEU A 4 7.60 -1.54 10.50
CA LEU A 4 7.50 -2.14 9.18
C LEU A 4 8.50 -1.50 8.20
N ILE A 5 8.61 -0.18 8.21
CA ILE A 5 9.56 0.55 7.35
C ILE A 5 10.99 0.10 7.64
N LYS A 6 11.39 0.04 8.91
CA LYS A 6 12.74 -0.44 9.28
C LYS A 6 13.01 -1.87 8.78
N GLN A 7 12.02 -2.76 8.87
CA GLN A 7 12.14 -4.12 8.36
C GLN A 7 12.32 -4.15 6.83
N LEU A 8 11.55 -3.33 6.11
CA LEU A 8 11.64 -3.23 4.64
C LEU A 8 12.98 -2.65 4.17
N GLU A 9 13.53 -1.69 4.91
CA GLU A 9 14.86 -1.13 4.65
C GLU A 9 15.96 -2.16 4.86
N GLN A 10 15.93 -2.89 5.99
CA GLN A 10 16.89 -3.96 6.29
C GLN A 10 16.89 -5.07 5.24
N LEU A 11 15.73 -5.39 4.68
CA LEU A 11 15.56 -6.41 3.65
C LEU A 11 15.71 -5.87 2.22
N GLN A 12 16.03 -4.57 2.06
CA GLN A 12 16.17 -3.89 0.77
C GLN A 12 14.95 -4.03 -0.16
N LEU A 13 13.74 -4.14 0.41
CA LEU A 13 12.49 -4.33 -0.35
C LEU A 13 11.85 -3.01 -0.77
N MET A 14 12.29 -1.88 -0.24
CA MET A 14 11.64 -0.56 -0.42
C MET A 14 11.40 -0.17 -1.89
N ASN A 15 12.33 -0.51 -2.79
CA ASN A 15 12.24 -0.13 -4.21
C ASN A 15 11.46 -1.14 -5.06
N GLN A 16 10.96 -2.24 -4.48
CA GLN A 16 10.16 -3.21 -5.22
C GLN A 16 8.75 -2.67 -5.47
N GLU A 17 8.18 -3.02 -6.61
CA GLU A 17 6.79 -2.71 -6.94
C GLU A 17 5.82 -3.55 -6.10
N ILE A 18 4.70 -2.95 -5.73
CA ILE A 18 3.57 -3.68 -5.14
C ILE A 18 3.04 -4.66 -6.18
N LYS A 19 2.85 -5.90 -5.76
CA LYS A 19 2.35 -6.97 -6.64
C LYS A 19 0.84 -7.17 -6.57
N GLU A 20 0.22 -6.73 -5.49
CA GLU A 20 -1.17 -7.04 -5.18
C GLU A 20 -1.81 -5.84 -4.47
N HIS A 21 -2.99 -5.44 -4.95
CA HIS A 21 -3.80 -4.39 -4.35
C HIS A 21 -5.29 -4.72 -4.51
N SER A 22 -6.14 -4.10 -3.72
CA SER A 22 -7.60 -4.26 -3.80
C SER A 22 -8.31 -2.96 -3.47
N LEU A 23 -9.28 -2.57 -4.30
CA LEU A 23 -10.14 -1.43 -4.01
C LEU A 23 -11.13 -1.79 -2.91
N VAL A 24 -11.36 -0.84 -2.00
CA VAL A 24 -12.36 -0.95 -0.95
C VAL A 24 -13.63 -0.28 -1.45
N ILE A 25 -14.62 -1.09 -1.83
CA ILE A 25 -15.88 -0.65 -2.41
C ILE A 25 -17.01 -1.10 -1.49
N ASP A 26 -17.95 -0.21 -1.22
CA ASP A 26 -19.13 -0.54 -0.41
C ASP A 26 -20.30 -1.08 -1.25
N HIS A 27 -21.40 -1.40 -0.56
CA HIS A 27 -22.62 -1.94 -1.17
C HIS A 27 -23.31 -0.96 -2.15
N ASN A 28 -23.03 0.34 -2.04
CA ASN A 28 -23.53 1.38 -2.93
C ASN A 28 -22.57 1.64 -4.11
N GLN A 29 -21.55 0.80 -4.29
CA GLN A 29 -20.49 0.94 -5.29
C GLN A 29 -19.62 2.19 -5.11
N VAL A 30 -19.57 2.75 -3.90
CA VAL A 30 -18.67 3.87 -3.58
C VAL A 30 -17.29 3.33 -3.21
N THR A 31 -16.25 3.83 -3.89
CA THR A 31 -14.86 3.48 -3.57
C THR A 31 -14.34 4.35 -2.45
N HIS A 32 -13.96 3.72 -1.34
CA HIS A 32 -13.45 4.36 -0.13
C HIS A 32 -11.92 4.45 -0.09
N GLY A 33 -11.23 3.65 -0.91
CA GLY A 33 -9.77 3.68 -1.03
C GLY A 33 -9.21 2.39 -1.61
N CYS A 34 -7.92 2.17 -1.41
CA CYS A 34 -7.18 1.01 -1.89
C CYS A 34 -6.34 0.39 -0.78
N ILE A 35 -6.33 -0.94 -0.71
CA ILE A 35 -5.45 -1.73 0.14
C ILE A 35 -4.30 -2.25 -0.72
N PHE A 36 -3.07 -1.94 -0.34
CA PHE A 36 -1.85 -2.48 -0.91
C PHE A 36 -1.30 -3.59 0.00
N PHE A 37 -0.90 -4.71 -0.60
CA PHE A 37 -0.37 -5.85 0.13
C PHE A 37 1.15 -5.90 0.05
N VAL A 38 1.81 -5.76 1.20
CA VAL A 38 3.26 -5.82 1.33
C VAL A 38 3.63 -7.14 2.00
N LYS A 39 4.15 -8.08 1.21
CA LYS A 39 4.60 -9.39 1.69
C LYS A 39 6.05 -9.32 2.14
N ILE A 40 6.30 -9.68 3.39
CA ILE A 40 7.63 -9.83 3.99
C ILE A 40 7.73 -11.24 4.56
N GLN A 41 8.52 -12.10 3.93
CA GLN A 41 8.67 -13.50 4.32
C GLN A 41 7.28 -14.18 4.45
N LEU A 42 6.89 -14.60 5.65
CA LEU A 42 5.60 -15.25 5.95
C LEU A 42 4.49 -14.27 6.40
N LYS A 43 4.77 -12.97 6.44
CA LYS A 43 3.82 -11.94 6.89
C LYS A 43 3.31 -11.14 5.71
N ASN A 44 2.01 -10.86 5.71
CA ASN A 44 1.37 -9.97 4.74
C ASN A 44 0.84 -8.74 5.48
N TYR A 45 1.38 -7.57 5.16
CA TYR A 45 0.96 -6.30 5.74
C TYR A 45 -0.01 -5.60 4.78
N LYS A 46 -1.15 -5.18 5.31
CA LYS A 46 -2.18 -4.47 4.55
C LYS A 46 -2.06 -2.97 4.81
N ILE A 47 -1.79 -2.19 3.76
CA ILE A 47 -1.68 -0.74 3.85
C ILE A 47 -2.86 -0.13 3.11
N PHE A 48 -3.74 0.53 3.84
CA PHE A 48 -4.88 1.24 3.29
C PHE A 48 -4.51 2.69 2.99
N ILE A 49 -4.94 3.17 1.82
CA ILE A 49 -4.87 4.58 1.43
C ILE A 49 -6.28 5.00 0.98
N PRO A 50 -6.85 6.07 1.55
CA PRO A 50 -8.21 6.49 1.23
C PRO A 50 -8.36 7.01 -0.20
N THR A 51 -9.61 7.08 -0.65
CA THR A 51 -10.03 7.66 -1.94
C THR A 51 -9.58 9.12 -2.06
N GLY A 52 -9.23 9.54 -3.27
CA GLY A 52 -8.62 10.85 -3.57
C GLY A 52 -7.09 10.91 -3.39
N PHE A 53 -6.47 9.86 -2.85
CA PHE A 53 -5.03 9.77 -2.66
C PHE A 53 -4.38 8.59 -3.40
N TYR A 54 -5.01 7.41 -3.36
CA TYR A 54 -4.42 6.20 -3.96
C TYR A 54 -4.33 6.24 -5.49
N GLU A 55 -5.17 7.04 -6.14
CA GLU A 55 -5.24 7.18 -7.59
C GLU A 55 -3.93 7.71 -8.16
N THR A 56 -3.28 8.63 -7.43
CA THR A 56 -1.97 9.17 -7.81
C THR A 56 -0.86 8.13 -7.74
N LEU A 57 -1.00 7.12 -6.88
CA LEU A 57 -0.06 6.01 -6.76
C LEU A 57 -0.25 4.95 -7.84
N LEU A 58 -1.45 4.86 -8.42
CA LEU A 58 -1.80 3.95 -9.51
C LEU A 58 -1.80 4.64 -10.88
N ALA A 59 -1.37 5.90 -10.93
CA ALA A 59 -1.34 6.67 -12.17
C ALA A 59 -0.44 6.00 -13.23
N ASP A 60 -0.75 6.25 -14.50
CA ASP A 60 0.01 5.76 -15.65
C ASP A 60 0.06 4.22 -15.79
N GLY A 61 -0.84 3.50 -15.13
CA GLY A 61 -0.94 2.04 -15.21
C GLY A 61 0.25 1.30 -14.58
N LYS A 62 1.06 1.99 -13.77
CA LYS A 62 2.21 1.40 -13.07
C LYS A 62 1.85 1.08 -11.63
N MET A 63 2.44 0.01 -11.11
CA MET A 63 2.32 -0.28 -9.69
C MET A 63 3.30 0.59 -8.88
N PRO A 64 2.86 1.16 -7.76
CA PRO A 64 3.74 1.98 -6.94
C PRO A 64 4.79 1.09 -6.28
N THR A 65 5.93 1.69 -5.95
CA THR A 65 6.92 1.02 -5.10
C THR A 65 6.40 0.89 -3.68
N ILE A 66 6.89 -0.10 -2.94
CA ILE A 66 6.62 -0.27 -1.52
C ILE A 66 6.96 1.03 -0.76
N LYS A 67 8.08 1.70 -1.11
CA LYS A 67 8.50 2.98 -0.55
C LYS A 67 7.44 4.07 -0.74
N ALA A 68 6.83 4.17 -1.92
CA ALA A 68 5.81 5.18 -2.20
C ALA A 68 4.56 4.97 -1.35
N VAL A 69 4.16 3.71 -1.14
CA VAL A 69 2.99 3.35 -0.34
C VAL A 69 3.24 3.54 1.17
N VAL A 70 4.34 3.02 1.71
CA VAL A 70 4.59 3.03 3.18
C VAL A 70 4.93 4.42 3.72
N ASN A 71 5.38 5.34 2.86
CA ASN A 71 5.69 6.73 3.22
C ASN A 71 4.59 7.71 2.81
N HIS A 72 3.48 7.23 2.24
CA HIS A 72 2.35 8.09 1.92
C HIS A 72 1.78 8.70 3.20
N LYS A 73 1.45 10.00 3.20
CA LYS A 73 1.01 10.70 4.42
C LYS A 73 -0.29 10.11 4.98
N GLU A 74 -1.15 9.66 4.09
CA GLU A 74 -2.46 9.10 4.37
C GLU A 74 -2.45 7.56 4.50
N ALA A 75 -1.29 6.92 4.42
CA ALA A 75 -1.18 5.47 4.56
C ALA A 75 -1.47 5.00 5.99
N MET A 76 -2.33 4.01 6.10
CA MET A 76 -2.73 3.38 7.35
C MET A 76 -2.39 1.89 7.33
N LEU A 77 -1.62 1.44 8.32
CA LEU A 77 -1.35 0.01 8.48
C LEU A 77 -2.57 -0.62 9.16
N LEU A 78 -3.26 -1.50 8.46
CA LEU A 78 -4.35 -2.28 9.04
C LEU A 78 -3.75 -3.44 9.84
N LYS A 79 -4.30 -3.66 11.04
CA LYS A 79 -3.91 -4.77 11.93
C LYS A 79 -4.72 -6.02 11.62
#